data_AF-A0A382GLE0-F1
#
_entry.id   AF-A0A382GLE0-F1
#
_cell.length_a   1.000
_cell.length_b   1.000
_cell.length_c   1.000
_cell.angle_alpha   90.00
_cell.angle_beta   90.00
_cell.angle_gamma   90.00
#
_symmetry.space_group_name_H-M   'P 1'
#
loop_
_entity.id
_entity.type
_entity.pdbx_description
1 polymer ?
#
loop_
_entity_poly.entity_id
_entity_poly.type
_entity_poly.pdbx_seq_one_letter_code
_entity_poly.pdbx_strand_id
1 'polypeptide(L)'
;MGKKNTILIPLGKLKRVLLIALLIGFACEDKEQDTIPPDTTPPTVSIQSPITNNPIFEIVTIVVETNDNVGISKVEFYVDDSLVSTDTESPYEYDWNTTEYEDGSEHIVKVISYDNSDNSTTSQPIVYVIDNSTSRPTPSGLYPITYNDGFQISWSQNNDDDFGFYKLYESLSEDMSNQTLVYETTERVDTNYVVTGVSENEIRYYQLVVGDVWGLHTESEVVSFGYVIDIDGNIYKIVQIGNQIWMAENLKVTHYNDGSEIPTGYSNSEWADLDGTETGAYAVYNDDPSNTDVYGNLYNWYVVEDERGVCPAGWNVPTDD
;
A
#
# COMPACT_ATOMS: atom_id res chain seq x y z
N MET A 1 31.03 29.69 -37.04
CA MET A 1 30.83 30.87 -36.17
C MET A 1 31.00 30.39 -34.72
N GLY A 2 32.11 30.52 -34.01
CA GLY A 2 33.21 31.47 -34.12
C GLY A 2 32.96 32.67 -33.21
N LYS A 3 33.36 32.60 -31.93
CA LYS A 3 34.15 33.65 -31.23
C LYS A 3 34.53 33.23 -29.81
N LYS A 4 35.81 32.85 -29.66
CA LYS A 4 36.62 33.04 -28.45
C LYS A 4 36.84 34.55 -28.29
N ASN A 5 36.75 35.08 -27.07
CA ASN A 5 37.28 36.41 -26.76
C ASN A 5 38.35 36.30 -25.68
N THR A 6 39.58 36.26 -26.16
CA THR A 6 40.83 36.57 -25.45
C THR A 6 40.91 38.08 -25.24
N ILE A 7 41.33 38.53 -24.06
CA ILE A 7 41.74 39.93 -23.83
C ILE A 7 43.20 39.93 -23.36
N LEU A 8 44.02 40.74 -24.05
CA LEU A 8 45.45 40.98 -23.83
C LEU A 8 45.68 42.44 -23.37
N ILE A 9 46.37 42.59 -22.23
CA ILE A 9 47.43 43.55 -21.76
C ILE A 9 47.29 45.09 -22.00
N PRO A 10 47.87 45.94 -21.12
CA PRO A 10 49.21 46.46 -21.42
C PRO A 10 50.21 46.63 -20.25
N LEU A 11 51.49 46.67 -20.63
CA LEU A 11 52.73 46.89 -19.88
C LEU A 11 52.85 48.31 -19.27
N GLY A 12 53.59 48.47 -18.15
CA GLY A 12 53.97 49.80 -17.68
C GLY A 12 54.97 49.91 -16.49
N LYS A 13 56.27 49.96 -16.83
CA LYS A 13 57.38 50.75 -16.21
C LYS A 13 58.04 50.33 -14.86
N LEU A 14 59.26 49.79 -15.04
CA LEU A 14 60.53 50.02 -14.32
C LEU A 14 60.57 51.03 -13.15
N LYS A 15 61.19 50.65 -12.02
CA LYS A 15 62.27 51.44 -11.37
C LYS A 15 63.04 50.68 -10.27
N ARG A 16 64.36 50.64 -10.49
CA ARG A 16 65.49 50.69 -9.54
C ARG A 16 65.80 49.46 -8.66
N VAL A 17 66.82 48.76 -9.14
CA VAL A 17 67.81 48.00 -8.36
C VAL A 17 68.42 48.90 -7.27
N LEU A 18 68.44 48.40 -6.03
CA LEU A 18 69.44 48.76 -5.03
C LEU A 18 70.04 47.47 -4.48
N LEU A 19 71.32 47.28 -4.76
CA LEU A 19 72.14 46.17 -4.28
C LEU A 19 72.59 46.50 -2.85
N ILE A 20 72.20 45.68 -1.86
CA ILE A 20 72.86 45.63 -0.55
C ILE A 20 73.22 44.18 -0.31
N ALA A 21 74.52 43.88 -0.45
CA ALA A 21 75.09 42.63 0.03
C ALA A 21 75.17 42.70 1.57
N LEU A 22 74.55 41.76 2.26
CA LEU A 22 74.80 41.56 3.69
C LEU A 22 74.72 40.07 4.05
N LEU A 23 75.74 39.66 4.79
CA LEU A 23 76.14 38.32 5.22
C LEU A 23 75.02 37.28 5.40
N ILE A 24 75.23 36.11 4.78
CA ILE A 24 74.56 34.86 5.11
C ILE A 24 75.07 34.42 6.49
N GLY A 25 74.30 34.71 7.53
CA GLY A 25 74.33 33.95 8.76
C GLY A 25 73.42 32.75 8.58
N PHE A 26 73.99 31.54 8.49
CA PHE A 26 73.24 30.32 8.75
C PHE A 26 72.90 30.30 10.24
N ALA A 27 71.75 30.86 10.60
CA ALA A 27 71.06 30.47 11.82
C ALA A 27 70.16 29.29 11.42
N CYS A 28 70.53 28.08 11.87
CA CYS A 28 69.61 26.97 11.92
C CYS A 28 68.58 27.35 12.99
N GLU A 29 67.43 27.85 12.57
CA GLU A 29 66.28 27.96 13.44
C GLU A 29 65.68 26.56 13.52
N ASP A 30 66.09 25.81 14.53
CA ASP A 30 65.47 24.55 14.89
C ASP A 30 64.01 24.88 15.24
N LYS A 31 63.13 24.67 14.27
CA LYS A 31 61.70 24.61 14.53
C LYS A 31 61.53 23.45 15.50
N GLU A 32 61.27 23.76 16.77
CA GLU A 32 60.69 22.79 17.70
C GLU A 32 59.41 22.31 17.03
N GLN A 33 59.50 21.17 16.34
CA GLN A 33 58.36 20.46 15.83
C GLN A 33 57.69 19.89 17.08
N ASP A 34 56.65 20.58 17.53
CA ASP A 34 55.81 20.17 18.65
C ASP A 34 55.11 18.87 18.23
N THR A 35 55.78 17.75 18.46
CA THR A 35 55.23 16.42 18.24
C THR A 35 54.30 16.13 19.40
N ILE A 36 52.99 16.32 19.17
CA ILE A 36 51.97 15.84 20.10
C ILE A 36 52.25 14.35 20.34
N PRO A 37 52.31 13.88 21.60
CA PRO A 37 52.54 12.47 21.89
C PRO A 37 51.46 11.62 21.20
N PRO A 38 51.80 10.42 20.69
CA PRO A 38 50.83 9.55 20.06
C PRO A 38 49.73 9.19 21.06
N ASP A 39 48.47 9.19 20.62
CA ASP A 39 47.37 8.78 21.48
C ASP A 39 47.41 7.27 21.71
N THR A 40 47.26 6.88 22.96
CA THR A 40 47.26 5.48 23.40
C THR A 40 46.02 5.13 24.22
N THR A 41 45.07 6.05 24.35
CA THR A 41 43.87 5.88 25.16
C THR A 41 42.77 5.31 24.27
N PRO A 42 42.20 4.13 24.57
CA PRO A 42 41.09 3.60 23.79
C PRO A 42 39.78 4.36 24.06
N PRO A 43 38.84 4.39 23.09
CA PRO A 43 37.53 5.01 23.28
C PRO A 43 36.68 4.24 24.29
N THR A 44 35.69 4.89 24.90
CA THR A 44 34.57 4.21 25.58
C THR A 44 33.44 3.96 24.58
N VAL A 45 32.69 2.85 24.68
CA VAL A 45 31.56 2.54 23.78
C VAL A 45 30.46 1.74 24.46
N SER A 46 29.20 2.09 24.18
CA SER A 46 28.01 1.34 24.59
C SER A 46 26.85 1.50 23.60
N ILE A 47 26.06 0.44 23.44
CA ILE A 47 24.80 0.49 22.68
C ILE A 47 23.73 1.14 23.56
N GLN A 48 23.12 2.21 23.08
CA GLN A 48 22.11 3.00 23.78
C GLN A 48 20.68 2.69 23.38
N SER A 49 20.46 2.09 22.21
CA SER A 49 19.13 1.65 21.80
C SER A 49 19.24 0.49 20.83
N PRO A 50 18.31 -0.48 20.90
CA PRO A 50 17.33 -0.69 21.98
C PRO A 50 17.95 -1.32 23.25
N ILE A 51 17.55 -0.88 24.46
CA ILE A 51 18.21 -1.26 25.74
C ILE A 51 17.70 -2.60 26.35
N THR A 52 17.12 -3.50 25.56
CA THR A 52 16.58 -4.84 25.94
C THR A 52 15.33 -4.94 26.83
N ASN A 53 14.38 -5.76 26.34
CA ASN A 53 13.54 -6.80 27.00
C ASN A 53 12.26 -7.11 26.18
N ASN A 54 12.00 -6.35 25.12
CA ASN A 54 10.98 -6.67 24.13
C ASN A 54 11.66 -7.23 22.88
N PRO A 55 11.00 -8.14 22.15
CA PRO A 55 11.48 -8.48 20.84
C PRO A 55 11.51 -7.25 19.94
N ILE A 56 12.40 -7.28 18.97
CA ILE A 56 12.54 -6.26 17.91
C ILE A 56 12.00 -6.85 16.61
N PHE A 57 11.56 -5.98 15.71
CA PHE A 57 10.90 -6.35 14.46
C PHE A 57 11.14 -5.30 13.39
N GLU A 58 10.86 -5.66 12.13
CA GLU A 58 11.05 -4.80 10.96
C GLU A 58 12.45 -4.18 10.90
N ILE A 59 12.57 -2.85 10.90
CA ILE A 59 13.83 -2.13 10.91
C ILE A 59 14.02 -1.50 12.28
N VAL A 60 15.14 -1.83 12.92
CA VAL A 60 15.53 -1.29 14.21
C VAL A 60 16.81 -0.48 14.12
N THR A 61 16.78 0.77 14.58
CA THR A 61 17.98 1.61 14.63
C THR A 61 18.80 1.29 15.89
N ILE A 62 20.00 0.74 15.68
CA ILE A 62 21.00 0.53 16.72
C ILE A 62 21.76 1.84 16.93
N VAL A 63 21.54 2.47 18.09
CA VAL A 63 22.18 3.75 18.43
C VAL A 63 23.36 3.52 19.37
N VAL A 64 24.50 4.14 19.09
CA VAL A 64 25.74 3.96 19.85
C VAL A 64 26.20 5.26 20.49
N GLU A 65 26.58 5.19 21.77
CA GLU A 65 27.32 6.25 22.45
C GLU A 65 28.79 5.84 22.57
N THR A 66 29.68 6.73 22.14
CA THR A 66 31.12 6.55 22.25
C THR A 66 31.82 7.88 22.48
N ASN A 67 32.94 7.85 23.21
CA ASN A 67 33.72 9.03 23.56
C ASN A 67 35.20 8.67 23.69
N ASP A 68 36.07 9.60 23.32
CA ASP A 68 37.52 9.50 23.38
C ASP A 68 38.13 10.87 23.72
N ASN A 69 39.39 10.93 24.18
CA ASN A 69 40.06 12.19 24.51
C ASN A 69 40.53 13.01 23.30
N VAL A 70 40.75 12.39 22.13
CA VAL A 70 41.12 13.09 20.89
C VAL A 70 39.97 13.04 19.89
N GLY A 71 39.31 11.89 19.74
CA GLY A 71 38.13 11.77 18.90
C GLY A 71 37.98 10.39 18.27
N ILE A 72 36.77 10.13 17.79
CA ILE A 72 36.38 8.86 17.19
C ILE A 72 36.59 8.92 15.68
N SER A 73 37.16 7.85 15.13
CA SER A 73 37.37 7.64 13.69
C SER A 73 36.17 6.91 13.06
N LYS A 74 35.72 5.82 13.69
CA LYS A 74 34.59 5.01 13.20
C LYS A 74 34.01 4.09 14.27
N VAL A 75 32.78 3.63 14.03
CA VAL A 75 32.11 2.57 14.77
C VAL A 75 31.73 1.45 13.79
N GLU A 76 32.16 0.23 14.08
CA GLU A 76 31.83 -0.97 13.32
C GLU A 76 30.71 -1.75 14.03
N PHE A 77 29.65 -2.10 13.31
CA PHE A 77 28.48 -2.81 13.81
C PHE A 77 28.53 -4.28 13.38
N TYR A 78 28.30 -5.18 14.34
CA TYR A 78 28.33 -6.62 14.11
C TYR A 78 27.03 -7.29 14.57
N VAL A 79 26.52 -8.22 13.76
CA VAL A 79 25.43 -9.15 14.08
C VAL A 79 25.98 -10.56 13.91
N ASP A 80 25.91 -11.40 14.95
CA ASP A 80 26.44 -12.77 14.97
C ASP A 80 27.88 -12.88 14.45
N ASP A 81 28.75 -12.02 14.99
CA ASP A 81 30.18 -11.89 14.62
C ASP A 81 30.45 -11.45 13.17
N SER A 82 29.42 -11.16 12.37
CA SER A 82 29.56 -10.65 11.00
C SER A 82 29.47 -9.12 10.99
N LEU A 83 30.42 -8.45 10.32
CA LEU A 83 30.39 -6.99 10.13
C LEU A 83 29.25 -6.63 9.18
N VAL A 84 28.29 -5.84 9.66
CA VAL A 84 27.10 -5.44 8.89
C VAL A 84 27.13 -3.97 8.46
N SER A 85 27.81 -3.10 9.23
CA SER A 85 27.93 -1.68 8.90
C SER A 85 29.18 -1.05 9.52
N THR A 86 29.60 0.08 8.97
CA THR A 86 30.62 0.97 9.53
C THR A 86 30.13 2.40 9.40
N ASP A 87 30.07 3.10 10.52
CA ASP A 87 29.68 4.51 10.57
C ASP A 87 30.88 5.37 10.99
N THR A 88 31.11 6.45 10.25
CA THR A 88 32.24 7.38 10.46
C THR A 88 31.78 8.75 10.94
N GLU A 89 30.47 8.98 11.08
CA GLU A 89 29.90 10.27 11.45
C GLU A 89 29.02 10.14 12.69
N SER A 90 29.01 11.17 13.54
CA SER A 90 28.16 11.19 14.74
C SER A 90 26.83 11.90 14.42
N PRO A 91 25.67 11.43 14.90
CA PRO A 91 25.46 10.27 15.79
C PRO A 91 25.72 8.93 15.10
N TYR A 92 26.30 7.97 15.83
CA TYR A 92 26.70 6.66 15.29
C TYR A 92 25.51 5.69 15.33
N GLU A 93 24.99 5.32 14.16
CA GLU A 93 23.72 4.59 14.05
C GLU A 93 23.78 3.51 12.95
N TYR A 94 22.95 2.46 13.12
CA TYR A 94 22.76 1.43 12.10
C TYR A 94 21.30 0.95 12.06
N ASP A 95 20.64 1.13 10.92
CA ASP A 95 19.31 0.58 10.65
C ASP A 95 19.42 -0.90 10.28
N TRP A 96 19.08 -1.77 11.23
CA TRP A 96 19.12 -3.21 11.04
C TRP A 96 17.77 -3.73 10.57
N ASN A 97 17.73 -4.27 9.34
CA ASN A 97 16.56 -4.98 8.83
C ASN A 97 16.47 -6.40 9.42
N THR A 98 15.49 -6.63 10.27
CA THR A 98 15.22 -7.89 10.95
C THR A 98 14.23 -8.80 10.20
N THR A 99 13.58 -8.33 9.12
CA THR A 99 12.55 -9.10 8.39
C THR A 99 13.09 -10.37 7.72
N GLU A 100 14.41 -10.48 7.59
CA GLU A 100 15.09 -11.63 6.98
C GLU A 100 15.38 -12.77 7.99
N TYR A 101 15.08 -12.56 9.26
CA TYR A 101 15.36 -13.49 10.35
C TYR A 101 14.08 -14.20 10.83
N GLU A 102 14.25 -15.42 11.36
CA GLU A 102 13.14 -16.26 11.83
C GLU A 102 12.55 -15.73 13.16
N ASP A 103 11.22 -15.80 13.31
CA ASP A 103 10.57 -15.40 14.56
C ASP A 103 11.06 -16.26 15.75
N GLY A 104 11.39 -15.58 16.84
CA GLY A 104 11.94 -16.19 18.05
C GLY A 104 13.44 -16.51 17.98
N SER A 105 14.13 -16.20 16.87
CA SER A 105 15.58 -16.36 16.80
C SER A 105 16.30 -15.33 17.67
N GLU A 106 17.41 -15.75 18.28
CA GLU A 106 18.30 -14.88 19.06
C GLU A 106 19.49 -14.47 18.20
N HIS A 107 19.82 -13.17 18.23
CA HIS A 107 20.96 -12.61 17.52
C HIS A 107 21.80 -11.73 18.44
N ILE A 108 23.11 -11.83 18.32
CA ILE A 108 24.05 -11.10 19.17
C ILE A 108 24.58 -9.89 18.43
N VAL A 109 24.29 -8.70 18.96
CA VAL A 109 24.81 -7.42 18.45
C VAL A 109 25.94 -6.93 19.33
N LYS A 110 27.05 -6.54 18.69
CA LYS A 110 28.16 -5.83 19.33
C LYS A 110 28.69 -4.75 18.41
N VAL A 111 29.31 -3.73 18.98
CA VAL A 111 29.95 -2.66 18.22
C VAL A 111 31.41 -2.49 18.65
N ILE A 112 32.26 -2.04 17.73
CA ILE A 112 33.66 -1.72 18.00
C ILE A 112 33.89 -0.26 17.61
N SER A 113 34.29 0.56 18.58
CA SER A 113 34.65 1.96 18.34
C SER A 113 36.16 2.07 18.18
N TYR A 114 36.61 2.86 17.20
CA TYR A 114 38.00 3.14 16.88
C TYR A 114 38.26 4.64 17.00
N ASP A 115 39.35 5.03 17.65
CA ASP A 115 39.82 6.42 17.67
C ASP A 115 40.65 6.76 16.41
N ASN A 116 41.16 7.99 16.33
CA ASN A 116 42.01 8.46 15.23
C ASN A 116 43.45 7.90 15.23
N SER A 117 43.83 7.14 16.27
CA SER A 117 45.15 6.52 16.44
C SER A 117 45.10 4.98 16.42
N ASP A 118 43.98 4.42 15.93
CA ASP A 118 43.69 2.97 15.84
C ASP A 118 43.57 2.25 17.21
N ASN A 119 43.44 2.96 18.33
CA ASN A 119 43.01 2.34 19.58
C ASN A 119 41.51 2.00 19.47
N SER A 120 41.10 0.88 20.07
CA SER A 120 39.73 0.40 19.94
C SER A 120 39.19 -0.25 21.20
N THR A 121 37.86 -0.21 21.32
CA THR A 121 37.11 -0.87 22.38
C THR A 121 35.89 -1.56 21.79
N THR A 122 35.63 -2.80 22.22
CA THR A 122 34.41 -3.54 21.91
C THR A 122 33.37 -3.33 23.00
N SER A 123 32.11 -3.10 22.62
CA SER A 123 31.00 -2.96 23.57
C SER A 123 30.71 -4.27 24.31
N GLN A 124 29.93 -4.20 25.39
CA GLN A 124 29.21 -5.39 25.84
C GLN A 124 28.23 -5.83 24.75
N PRO A 125 28.12 -7.15 24.47
CA PRO A 125 27.15 -7.65 23.50
C PRO A 125 25.72 -7.53 24.06
N ILE A 126 24.77 -7.28 23.18
CA ILE A 126 23.33 -7.35 23.47
C ILE A 126 22.74 -8.51 22.67
N VAL A 127 21.93 -9.34 23.33
CA VAL A 127 21.13 -10.37 22.66
C VAL A 127 19.77 -9.78 22.37
N TYR A 128 19.35 -9.82 21.11
CA TYR A 128 18.00 -9.48 20.69
C TYR A 128 17.24 -10.73 20.26
N VAL A 129 15.95 -10.75 20.54
CA VAL A 129 15.01 -11.76 20.04
C VAL A 129 14.20 -11.09 18.94
N ILE A 130 14.10 -11.74 17.78
CA ILE A 130 13.31 -11.24 16.64
C ILE A 130 11.86 -11.69 16.78
N ASP A 131 10.92 -10.80 16.50
CA ASP A 131 9.49 -11.13 16.41
C ASP A 131 8.81 -10.33 15.28
N ASN A 132 8.97 -10.80 14.04
CA ASN A 132 8.33 -10.21 12.88
C ASN A 132 6.87 -10.65 12.72
N SER A 133 6.26 -11.29 13.72
CA SER A 133 4.88 -11.79 13.61
C SER A 133 3.84 -10.69 13.41
N THR A 134 4.20 -9.45 13.74
CA THR A 134 3.38 -8.24 13.53
C THR A 134 3.99 -7.26 12.53
N SER A 135 5.04 -7.67 11.80
CA SER A 135 5.74 -6.79 10.84
C SER A 135 4.91 -6.42 9.61
N ARG A 136 3.94 -7.26 9.26
CA ARG A 136 3.06 -6.99 8.13
C ARG A 136 1.89 -6.12 8.57
N PRO A 137 1.47 -5.14 7.76
CA PRO A 137 0.36 -4.29 8.11
C PRO A 137 -0.93 -5.11 8.26
N THR A 138 -1.77 -4.74 9.21
CA THR A 138 -3.09 -5.34 9.41
C THR A 138 -3.93 -5.21 8.13
N PRO A 139 -4.51 -6.31 7.60
CA PRO A 139 -5.35 -6.23 6.40
C PRO A 139 -6.53 -5.26 6.59
N SER A 140 -6.75 -4.39 5.60
CA SER A 140 -7.99 -3.60 5.52
C SER A 140 -9.13 -4.47 4.97
N GLY A 141 -10.27 -4.44 5.64
CA GLY A 141 -11.48 -5.13 5.19
C GLY A 141 -12.09 -4.42 3.99
N LEU A 142 -12.19 -5.12 2.86
CA LEU A 142 -12.84 -4.64 1.65
C LEU A 142 -14.35 -4.91 1.74
N TYR A 143 -15.17 -3.87 1.59
CA TYR A 143 -16.62 -3.97 1.72
C TYR A 143 -17.29 -4.30 0.39
N PRO A 144 -18.50 -4.91 0.43
CA PRO A 144 -19.31 -5.12 -0.76
C PRO A 144 -19.60 -3.82 -1.49
N ILE A 145 -19.67 -3.90 -2.81
CA ILE A 145 -19.91 -2.73 -3.66
C ILE A 145 -21.32 -2.19 -3.45
N THR A 146 -21.44 -0.88 -3.34
CA THR A 146 -22.72 -0.18 -3.20
C THR A 146 -22.99 0.69 -4.42
N TYR A 147 -24.26 1.00 -4.68
CA TYR A 147 -24.63 1.95 -5.73
C TYR A 147 -25.03 3.28 -5.08
N ASN A 148 -24.22 4.31 -5.27
CA ASN A 148 -24.45 5.67 -4.77
C ASN A 148 -23.88 6.66 -5.80
N ASP A 149 -24.71 7.11 -6.76
CA ASP A 149 -24.28 7.89 -7.93
C ASP A 149 -23.14 7.23 -8.75
N GLY A 150 -23.09 5.90 -8.71
CA GLY A 150 -22.02 5.07 -9.27
C GLY A 150 -21.75 3.87 -8.38
N PHE A 151 -21.10 2.85 -8.92
CA PHE A 151 -20.68 1.70 -8.13
C PHE A 151 -19.44 2.07 -7.31
N GLN A 152 -19.53 1.91 -6.00
CA GLN A 152 -18.46 2.30 -5.07
C GLN A 152 -17.95 1.09 -4.31
N ILE A 153 -16.64 0.88 -4.36
CA ILE A 153 -15.88 0.02 -3.44
C ILE A 153 -15.46 0.88 -2.25
N SER A 154 -15.51 0.33 -1.05
CA SER A 154 -14.98 0.99 0.15
C SER A 154 -14.25 -0.02 1.01
N TRP A 155 -13.34 0.46 1.85
CA TRP A 155 -12.60 -0.41 2.77
C TRP A 155 -12.44 0.24 4.15
N SER A 156 -12.08 -0.56 5.14
CA SER A 156 -11.76 -0.06 6.48
C SER A 156 -10.43 0.69 6.46
N GLN A 157 -10.39 1.85 7.10
CA GLN A 157 -9.13 2.56 7.35
C GLN A 157 -8.17 1.69 8.19
N ASN A 158 -6.92 1.58 7.74
CA ASN A 158 -5.83 0.88 8.39
C ASN A 158 -5.27 1.79 9.48
N ASN A 159 -4.90 1.21 10.62
CA ASN A 159 -4.46 1.98 11.81
C ASN A 159 -3.03 1.63 12.24
N ASP A 160 -2.25 0.92 11.42
CA ASP A 160 -0.86 0.63 11.73
C ASP A 160 -0.05 1.94 11.69
N ASP A 161 0.84 2.15 12.66
CA ASP A 161 1.55 3.42 12.85
C ASP A 161 2.42 3.78 11.63
N ASP A 162 2.89 2.78 10.92
CA ASP A 162 3.81 2.82 9.79
C ASP A 162 3.12 2.62 8.42
N PHE A 163 1.79 2.76 8.35
CA PHE A 163 1.05 2.73 7.08
C PHE A 163 1.74 3.57 5.98
N GLY A 164 1.89 2.96 4.81
CA GLY A 164 2.47 3.58 3.63
C GLY A 164 1.44 3.86 2.55
N PHE A 165 0.64 2.87 2.15
CA PHE A 165 -0.24 2.99 1.00
C PHE A 165 -1.42 2.02 0.95
N TYR A 166 -2.38 2.35 0.09
CA TYR A 166 -3.37 1.44 -0.49
C TYR A 166 -3.15 1.27 -1.99
N LYS A 167 -3.33 0.04 -2.48
CA LYS A 167 -3.41 -0.28 -3.91
C LYS A 167 -4.62 -1.17 -4.16
N LEU A 168 -5.52 -0.75 -5.02
CA LEU A 168 -6.67 -1.57 -5.44
C LEU A 168 -6.37 -2.20 -6.79
N TYR A 169 -6.49 -3.52 -6.85
CA TYR A 169 -6.32 -4.30 -8.05
C TYR A 169 -7.67 -4.81 -8.56
N GLU A 170 -7.77 -4.95 -9.88
CA GLU A 170 -8.92 -5.48 -10.61
C GLU A 170 -8.48 -6.65 -11.50
N SER A 171 -9.27 -7.72 -11.58
CA SER A 171 -9.09 -8.85 -12.50
C SER A 171 -10.42 -9.34 -13.08
N LEU A 172 -10.35 -10.08 -14.20
CA LEU A 172 -11.46 -10.87 -14.75
C LEU A 172 -11.50 -12.30 -14.20
N SER A 173 -10.59 -12.65 -13.28
CA SER A 173 -10.48 -13.97 -12.66
C SER A 173 -10.57 -13.88 -11.15
N GLU A 174 -11.27 -14.83 -10.54
CA GLU A 174 -11.48 -14.91 -9.09
C GLU A 174 -10.18 -15.09 -8.30
N ASP A 175 -9.19 -15.75 -8.90
CA ASP A 175 -7.86 -15.95 -8.34
C ASP A 175 -6.95 -14.71 -8.46
N MET A 176 -7.49 -13.58 -8.92
CA MET A 176 -6.77 -12.34 -9.21
C MET A 176 -5.60 -12.49 -10.21
N SER A 177 -5.58 -13.57 -11.00
CA SER A 177 -4.58 -13.73 -12.06
C SER A 177 -4.70 -12.62 -13.10
N ASN A 178 -3.56 -12.16 -13.62
CA ASN A 178 -3.50 -11.04 -14.58
C ASN A 178 -4.15 -9.74 -14.08
N GLN A 179 -4.17 -9.52 -12.76
CA GLN A 179 -4.71 -8.30 -12.18
C GLN A 179 -4.04 -7.02 -12.70
N THR A 180 -4.79 -5.93 -12.69
CA THR A 180 -4.36 -4.60 -13.08
C THR A 180 -4.57 -3.63 -11.92
N LEU A 181 -3.63 -2.70 -11.72
CA LEU A 181 -3.77 -1.66 -10.71
C LEU A 181 -4.77 -0.62 -11.20
N VAL A 182 -5.86 -0.42 -10.46
CA VAL A 182 -6.91 0.56 -10.81
C VAL A 182 -6.93 1.77 -9.89
N TYR A 183 -6.35 1.64 -8.68
CA TYR A 183 -6.27 2.74 -7.72
C TYR A 183 -5.01 2.63 -6.86
N GLU A 184 -4.43 3.77 -6.50
CA GLU A 184 -3.33 3.87 -5.54
C GLU A 184 -3.44 5.18 -4.77
N THR A 185 -3.18 5.14 -3.47
CA THR A 185 -3.12 6.33 -2.62
C THR A 185 -2.18 6.10 -1.44
N THR A 186 -1.52 7.16 -0.98
CA THR A 186 -0.73 7.19 0.26
C THR A 186 -1.49 7.89 1.40
N GLU A 187 -2.69 8.39 1.13
CA GLU A 187 -3.52 9.07 2.12
C GLU A 187 -4.35 8.04 2.88
N ARG A 188 -4.05 7.82 4.16
CA ARG A 188 -4.73 6.82 4.99
C ARG A 188 -6.26 6.99 5.02
N VAL A 189 -6.75 8.23 4.94
CA VAL A 189 -8.18 8.57 5.01
C VAL A 189 -8.95 8.28 3.71
N ASP A 190 -8.24 7.94 2.65
CA ASP A 190 -8.80 7.72 1.33
C ASP A 190 -9.21 6.25 1.17
N THR A 191 -10.47 5.98 1.54
CA THR A 191 -10.98 4.62 1.74
C THR A 191 -12.10 4.20 0.81
N ASN A 192 -12.22 4.83 -0.36
CA ASN A 192 -13.25 4.52 -1.34
C ASN A 192 -12.76 4.69 -2.78
N TYR A 193 -13.38 3.96 -3.71
CA TYR A 193 -13.10 4.02 -5.13
C TYR A 193 -14.40 3.86 -5.93
N VAL A 194 -14.60 4.70 -6.95
CA VAL A 194 -15.73 4.59 -7.88
C VAL A 194 -15.33 3.69 -9.04
N VAL A 195 -16.02 2.55 -9.15
CA VAL A 195 -15.85 1.58 -10.23
C VAL A 195 -16.39 2.15 -11.54
N THR A 196 -15.59 2.05 -12.60
CA THR A 196 -15.95 2.56 -13.93
C THR A 196 -15.63 1.56 -15.03
N GLY A 197 -16.30 1.69 -16.17
CA GLY A 197 -15.98 0.93 -17.37
C GLY A 197 -16.33 -0.56 -17.34
N VAL A 198 -17.15 -1.01 -16.38
CA VAL A 198 -17.65 -2.40 -16.32
C VAL A 198 -18.77 -2.57 -17.34
N SER A 199 -18.63 -3.57 -18.22
CA SER A 199 -19.67 -3.91 -19.19
C SER A 199 -20.81 -4.69 -18.52
N GLU A 200 -22.02 -4.62 -19.08
CA GLU A 200 -23.13 -5.48 -18.63
C GLU A 200 -22.74 -6.97 -18.74
N ASN A 201 -23.18 -7.77 -17.77
CA ASN A 201 -22.90 -9.21 -17.66
C ASN A 201 -21.41 -9.57 -17.49
N GLU A 202 -20.53 -8.58 -17.26
CA GLU A 202 -19.13 -8.80 -16.92
C GLU A 202 -18.97 -8.86 -15.41
N ILE A 203 -18.32 -9.92 -14.92
CA ILE A 203 -17.89 -10.02 -13.53
C ILE A 203 -16.42 -9.64 -13.44
N ARG A 204 -16.11 -8.69 -12.56
CA ARG A 204 -14.77 -8.31 -12.16
C ARG A 204 -14.52 -8.68 -10.71
N TYR A 205 -13.27 -8.91 -10.38
CA TYR A 205 -12.79 -9.25 -9.05
C TYR A 205 -11.83 -8.17 -8.60
N TYR A 206 -11.94 -7.78 -7.33
CA TYR A 206 -11.12 -6.74 -6.75
C TYR A 206 -10.46 -7.24 -5.48
N GLN A 207 -9.21 -6.81 -5.29
CA GLN A 207 -8.44 -7.08 -4.09
C GLN A 207 -7.68 -5.81 -3.70
N LEU A 208 -7.76 -5.47 -2.42
CA LEU A 208 -7.03 -4.34 -1.86
C LEU A 208 -5.72 -4.84 -1.27
N VAL A 209 -4.65 -4.12 -1.53
CA VAL A 209 -3.34 -4.30 -0.89
C VAL A 209 -3.08 -3.10 0.00
N VAL A 210 -2.76 -3.38 1.26
CA VAL A 210 -2.29 -2.38 2.23
C VAL A 210 -0.79 -2.60 2.41
N GLY A 211 0.00 -1.55 2.26
CA GLY A 211 1.44 -1.61 2.53
C GLY A 211 1.89 -0.58 3.56
N ASP A 212 3.00 -0.88 4.22
CA ASP A 212 3.70 0.05 5.11
C ASP A 212 4.76 0.89 4.37
N VAL A 213 5.45 1.77 5.10
CA VAL A 213 6.55 2.62 4.58
C VAL A 213 7.82 1.83 4.21
N TRP A 214 7.91 0.57 4.62
CA TRP A 214 9.05 -0.33 4.42
C TRP A 214 8.82 -1.34 3.28
N GLY A 215 7.62 -1.37 2.71
CA GLY A 215 7.23 -2.20 1.58
C GLY A 215 6.66 -3.58 1.94
N LEU A 216 6.48 -3.91 3.22
CA LEU A 216 5.67 -5.08 3.57
C LEU A 216 4.21 -4.75 3.33
N HIS A 217 3.42 -5.79 3.07
CA HIS A 217 2.03 -5.62 2.69
C HIS A 217 1.19 -6.82 3.08
N THR A 218 -0.11 -6.57 3.13
CA THR A 218 -1.15 -7.59 3.23
C THR A 218 -2.23 -7.35 2.20
N GLU A 219 -2.96 -8.41 1.90
CA GLU A 219 -4.04 -8.41 0.93
C GLU A 219 -5.38 -8.59 1.66
N SER A 220 -6.42 -7.94 1.15
CA SER A 220 -7.78 -8.19 1.58
C SER A 220 -8.32 -9.49 1.00
N GLU A 221 -9.50 -9.87 1.46
CA GLU A 221 -10.38 -10.79 0.73
C GLU A 221 -10.66 -10.26 -0.69
N VAL A 222 -10.98 -11.17 -1.60
CA VAL A 222 -11.42 -10.82 -2.96
C VAL A 222 -12.92 -10.54 -2.95
N VAL A 223 -13.33 -9.41 -3.53
CA VAL A 223 -14.74 -9.08 -3.75
C VAL A 223 -15.06 -9.08 -5.24
N SER A 224 -16.18 -9.68 -5.63
CA SER A 224 -16.62 -9.67 -7.02
C SER A 224 -17.68 -8.59 -7.25
N PHE A 225 -17.77 -8.16 -8.51
CA PHE A 225 -18.72 -7.19 -8.99
C PHE A 225 -19.15 -7.50 -10.40
N GLY A 226 -20.46 -7.56 -10.62
CA GLY A 226 -21.02 -7.45 -11.94
C GLY A 226 -22.44 -6.92 -11.84
N TYR A 227 -22.99 -6.51 -12.97
CA TYR A 227 -24.36 -6.04 -13.03
C TYR A 227 -25.02 -6.38 -14.37
N VAL A 228 -26.35 -6.33 -14.35
CA VAL A 228 -27.20 -6.40 -15.54
C VAL A 228 -28.27 -5.32 -15.44
N ILE A 229 -28.77 -4.85 -16.59
CA ILE A 229 -29.82 -3.85 -16.68
C ILE A 229 -31.04 -4.48 -17.39
N ASP A 230 -32.24 -4.26 -16.87
CA ASP A 230 -33.47 -4.61 -17.59
C ASP A 230 -33.94 -3.50 -18.55
N ILE A 231 -35.06 -3.73 -19.24
CA ILE A 231 -35.60 -2.77 -20.21
C ILE A 231 -36.06 -1.44 -19.60
N ASP A 232 -36.32 -1.42 -18.29
CA ASP A 232 -36.75 -0.23 -17.55
C ASP A 232 -35.57 0.58 -17.01
N GLY A 233 -34.34 0.08 -17.20
CA GLY A 233 -33.13 0.70 -16.66
C GLY A 233 -32.87 0.33 -15.19
N ASN A 234 -33.57 -0.66 -14.63
CA ASN A 234 -33.24 -1.16 -13.30
C ASN A 234 -31.91 -1.90 -13.38
N ILE A 235 -31.01 -1.61 -12.43
CA ILE A 235 -29.70 -2.22 -12.36
C ILE A 235 -29.72 -3.28 -11.25
N TYR A 236 -29.30 -4.49 -11.58
CA TYR A 236 -29.22 -5.62 -10.65
C TYR A 236 -27.78 -6.09 -10.55
N LYS A 237 -27.29 -6.27 -9.32
CA LYS A 237 -26.02 -6.96 -9.09
C LYS A 237 -26.11 -8.40 -9.53
N ILE A 238 -25.00 -8.94 -10.02
CA ILE A 238 -24.91 -10.34 -10.42
C ILE A 238 -23.80 -11.04 -9.62
N VAL A 239 -23.98 -12.34 -9.40
CA VAL A 239 -23.05 -13.20 -8.69
C VAL A 239 -22.91 -14.52 -9.43
N GLN A 240 -21.70 -15.09 -9.45
CA GLN A 240 -21.49 -16.42 -9.99
C GLN A 240 -21.63 -17.47 -8.87
N ILE A 241 -22.45 -18.50 -9.11
CA ILE A 241 -22.59 -19.66 -8.23
C ILE A 241 -22.38 -20.92 -9.06
N GLY A 242 -21.24 -21.58 -8.82
CA GLY A 242 -20.79 -22.67 -9.69
C GLY A 242 -20.53 -22.18 -11.11
N ASN A 243 -21.23 -22.76 -12.08
CA ASN A 243 -21.08 -22.41 -13.50
C ASN A 243 -22.18 -21.44 -14.00
N GLN A 244 -23.04 -20.95 -13.12
CA GLN A 244 -24.18 -20.10 -13.47
C GLN A 244 -24.02 -18.71 -12.86
N ILE A 245 -24.53 -17.71 -13.57
CA ILE A 245 -24.59 -16.32 -13.10
C ILE A 245 -26.04 -16.03 -12.69
N TRP A 246 -26.19 -15.47 -11.49
CA TRP A 246 -27.47 -15.18 -10.85
C TRP A 246 -27.60 -13.69 -10.57
N MET A 247 -28.81 -13.15 -10.63
CA MET A 247 -29.08 -11.84 -10.04
C MET A 247 -29.02 -12.01 -8.51
N ALA A 248 -28.33 -11.09 -7.85
CA ALA A 248 -28.27 -11.03 -6.39
C ALA A 248 -29.50 -10.34 -5.78
N GLU A 249 -30.39 -9.83 -6.63
CA GLU A 249 -31.57 -9.03 -6.28
C GLU A 249 -32.80 -9.57 -7.04
N ASN A 250 -34.00 -9.37 -6.48
CA ASN A 250 -35.25 -9.78 -7.11
C ASN A 250 -35.61 -8.84 -8.28
N LEU A 251 -36.17 -9.40 -9.35
CA LEU A 251 -36.60 -8.66 -10.54
C LEU A 251 -37.72 -7.66 -10.22
N LYS A 252 -37.59 -6.41 -10.71
CA LYS A 252 -38.57 -5.33 -10.52
C LYS A 252 -39.02 -4.62 -11.81
N VAL A 253 -38.86 -5.31 -12.93
CA VAL A 253 -39.31 -4.85 -14.25
C VAL A 253 -40.85 -4.67 -14.29
N THR A 254 -41.29 -3.74 -15.12
CA THR A 254 -42.69 -3.33 -15.32
C THR A 254 -43.10 -3.36 -16.80
N HIS A 255 -42.16 -3.64 -17.70
CA HIS A 255 -42.40 -3.86 -19.13
C HIS A 255 -41.88 -5.23 -19.58
N TYR A 256 -42.50 -5.77 -20.62
CA TYR A 256 -41.94 -6.87 -21.39
C TYR A 256 -40.75 -6.38 -22.25
N ASN A 257 -39.93 -7.30 -22.77
CA ASN A 257 -38.75 -6.94 -23.58
C ASN A 257 -39.08 -6.27 -24.92
N ASP A 258 -40.35 -6.28 -25.36
CA ASP A 258 -40.82 -5.50 -26.52
C ASP A 258 -41.22 -4.05 -26.16
N GLY A 259 -41.13 -3.67 -24.88
CA GLY A 259 -41.50 -2.37 -24.34
C GLY A 259 -42.99 -2.23 -24.01
N SER A 260 -43.80 -3.28 -24.15
CA SER A 260 -45.19 -3.23 -23.69
C SER A 260 -45.29 -3.28 -22.17
N GLU A 261 -46.18 -2.48 -21.59
CA GLU A 261 -46.42 -2.46 -20.14
C GLU A 261 -47.00 -3.80 -19.66
N ILE A 262 -46.51 -4.27 -18.52
CA ILE A 262 -47.11 -5.39 -17.79
C ILE A 262 -48.27 -4.81 -16.93
N PRO A 263 -49.51 -5.31 -17.07
CA PRO A 263 -50.63 -4.86 -16.26
C PRO A 263 -50.39 -4.98 -14.75
N THR A 264 -50.95 -4.03 -13.96
CA THR A 264 -50.87 -4.03 -12.49
C THR A 264 -52.08 -3.34 -11.85
N GLY A 265 -52.15 -3.32 -10.51
CA GLY A 265 -53.17 -2.60 -9.74
C GLY A 265 -54.48 -3.36 -9.54
N TYR A 266 -54.47 -4.68 -9.70
CA TYR A 266 -55.63 -5.53 -9.47
C TYR A 266 -55.85 -5.79 -7.98
N SER A 267 -57.10 -5.70 -7.52
CA SER A 267 -57.48 -6.22 -6.21
C SER A 267 -57.31 -7.74 -6.14
N ASN A 268 -57.24 -8.30 -4.93
CA ASN A 268 -57.16 -9.76 -4.74
C ASN A 268 -58.25 -10.55 -5.49
N SER A 269 -59.47 -9.99 -5.61
CA SER A 269 -60.54 -10.62 -6.38
C SER A 269 -60.30 -10.58 -7.89
N GLU A 270 -59.84 -9.43 -8.41
CA GLU A 270 -59.56 -9.28 -9.84
C GLU A 270 -58.32 -10.10 -10.25
N TRP A 271 -57.33 -10.20 -9.37
CA TRP A 271 -56.14 -11.02 -9.59
C TRP A 271 -56.49 -12.49 -9.78
N ALA A 272 -57.45 -13.01 -8.99
CA ALA A 272 -57.92 -14.38 -9.11
C ALA A 272 -58.67 -14.65 -10.43
N ASP A 273 -59.26 -13.61 -11.02
CA ASP A 273 -59.98 -13.70 -12.30
C ASP A 273 -59.03 -13.72 -13.51
N LEU A 274 -57.75 -13.32 -13.35
CA LEU A 274 -56.77 -13.27 -14.44
C LEU A 274 -56.50 -14.64 -15.06
N ASP A 275 -56.60 -15.72 -14.26
CA ASP A 275 -56.43 -17.11 -14.72
C ASP A 275 -57.41 -17.47 -15.85
N GLY A 276 -58.64 -16.93 -15.81
CA GLY A 276 -59.64 -17.16 -16.85
C GLY A 276 -59.35 -16.44 -18.18
N THR A 277 -58.44 -15.48 -18.16
CA THR A 277 -58.08 -14.62 -19.31
C THR A 277 -56.63 -14.79 -19.76
N GLU A 278 -55.86 -15.65 -19.08
CA GLU A 278 -54.43 -15.88 -19.34
C GLU A 278 -53.63 -14.56 -19.43
N THR A 279 -54.02 -13.57 -18.61
CA THR A 279 -53.45 -12.22 -18.66
C THR A 279 -52.26 -12.11 -17.71
N GLY A 280 -51.09 -11.77 -18.26
CA GLY A 280 -49.92 -11.42 -17.48
C GLY A 280 -50.15 -10.18 -16.61
N ALA A 281 -49.75 -10.23 -15.35
CA ALA A 281 -49.77 -9.10 -14.44
C ALA A 281 -48.65 -9.17 -13.40
N TYR A 282 -48.28 -8.01 -12.87
CA TYR A 282 -47.42 -7.90 -11.69
C TYR A 282 -48.10 -7.13 -10.55
N ALA A 283 -47.64 -7.37 -9.32
CA ALA A 283 -48.06 -6.64 -8.12
C ALA A 283 -46.85 -6.30 -7.25
N VAL A 284 -47.02 -5.30 -6.39
CA VAL A 284 -46.05 -4.95 -5.35
C VAL A 284 -46.51 -5.55 -4.03
N TYR A 285 -45.57 -6.09 -3.25
CA TYR A 285 -45.89 -6.68 -1.94
C TYR A 285 -46.65 -5.69 -1.05
N ASN A 286 -47.79 -6.12 -0.49
CA ASN A 286 -48.72 -5.30 0.31
C ASN A 286 -49.26 -4.02 -0.38
N ASP A 287 -49.25 -3.95 -1.71
CA ASP A 287 -49.67 -2.78 -2.49
C ASP A 287 -48.94 -1.48 -2.09
N ASP A 288 -47.73 -1.60 -1.53
CA ASP A 288 -46.91 -0.49 -1.09
C ASP A 288 -45.70 -0.33 -2.02
N PRO A 289 -45.66 0.70 -2.88
CA PRO A 289 -44.56 0.92 -3.82
C PRO A 289 -43.16 0.98 -3.17
N SER A 290 -43.06 1.30 -1.87
CA SER A 290 -41.76 1.31 -1.17
C SER A 290 -41.14 -0.09 -1.00
N ASN A 291 -41.95 -1.14 -1.17
CA ASN A 291 -41.50 -2.53 -1.09
C ASN A 291 -40.79 -3.01 -2.36
N THR A 292 -40.95 -2.33 -3.50
CA THR A 292 -40.35 -2.77 -4.78
C THR A 292 -38.82 -2.82 -4.71
N ASP A 293 -38.17 -1.86 -4.05
CA ASP A 293 -36.70 -1.84 -3.94
C ASP A 293 -36.15 -2.92 -2.98
N VAL A 294 -36.98 -3.44 -2.07
CA VAL A 294 -36.57 -4.46 -1.09
C VAL A 294 -36.88 -5.87 -1.58
N TYR A 295 -38.06 -6.06 -2.17
CA TYR A 295 -38.61 -7.38 -2.48
C TYR A 295 -38.74 -7.66 -3.98
N GLY A 296 -38.53 -6.66 -4.84
CA GLY A 296 -38.89 -6.73 -6.25
C GLY A 296 -40.40 -6.70 -6.47
N ASN A 297 -40.83 -7.11 -7.67
CA ASN A 297 -42.24 -7.28 -8.00
C ASN A 297 -42.64 -8.76 -7.98
N LEU A 298 -43.92 -9.02 -7.72
CA LEU A 298 -44.54 -10.33 -7.80
C LEU A 298 -45.17 -10.48 -9.18
N TYR A 299 -44.83 -11.53 -9.91
CA TYR A 299 -45.37 -11.80 -11.25
C TYR A 299 -46.22 -13.07 -11.22
N ASN A 300 -47.31 -13.07 -11.98
CA ASN A 300 -48.06 -14.32 -12.21
C ASN A 300 -47.36 -15.18 -13.27
N TRP A 301 -47.81 -16.44 -13.39
CA TRP A 301 -47.23 -17.40 -14.33
C TRP A 301 -47.33 -16.94 -15.80
N TYR A 302 -48.40 -16.23 -16.16
CA TYR A 302 -48.62 -15.73 -17.53
C TYR A 302 -47.58 -14.68 -17.95
N VAL A 303 -46.99 -13.93 -17.02
CA VAL A 303 -45.83 -13.06 -17.32
C VAL A 303 -44.57 -13.89 -17.57
N VAL A 304 -44.37 -14.94 -16.77
CA VAL A 304 -43.16 -15.79 -16.81
C VAL A 304 -43.09 -16.60 -18.11
N GLU A 305 -44.21 -17.08 -18.63
CA GLU A 305 -44.27 -17.87 -19.87
C GLU A 305 -44.49 -17.05 -21.15
N ASP A 306 -44.69 -15.73 -21.04
CA ASP A 306 -44.99 -14.87 -22.18
C ASP A 306 -43.83 -14.83 -23.19
N GLU A 307 -44.14 -14.95 -24.48
CA GLU A 307 -43.15 -14.94 -25.56
C GLU A 307 -42.38 -13.62 -25.69
N ARG A 308 -42.95 -12.52 -25.20
CA ARG A 308 -42.28 -11.21 -25.17
C ARG A 308 -41.14 -11.20 -24.15
N GLY A 309 -41.21 -12.03 -23.11
CA GLY A 309 -40.19 -12.17 -22.07
C GLY A 309 -40.02 -10.95 -21.15
N VAL A 310 -39.44 -11.19 -19.97
CA VAL A 310 -39.24 -10.16 -18.92
C VAL A 310 -37.82 -10.11 -18.36
N CYS A 311 -37.00 -11.13 -18.64
CA CYS A 311 -35.63 -11.16 -18.18
C CYS A 311 -34.74 -10.25 -19.05
N PRO A 312 -33.69 -9.64 -18.47
CA PRO A 312 -32.66 -8.95 -19.24
C PRO A 312 -32.08 -9.81 -20.37
N ALA A 313 -31.49 -9.16 -21.38
CA ALA A 313 -30.92 -9.86 -22.53
C ALA A 313 -29.86 -10.89 -22.10
N GLY A 314 -30.03 -12.15 -22.52
CA GLY A 314 -29.14 -13.26 -22.16
C GLY A 314 -29.48 -13.95 -20.84
N TRP A 315 -30.54 -13.52 -20.15
CA TRP A 315 -31.04 -14.11 -18.91
C TRP A 315 -32.36 -14.83 -19.13
N ASN A 316 -32.64 -15.79 -18.26
CA ASN A 316 -33.91 -16.52 -18.23
C ASN A 316 -34.36 -16.78 -16.80
N VAL A 317 -35.65 -17.03 -16.62
CA VAL A 317 -36.19 -17.55 -15.37
C VAL A 317 -35.60 -18.95 -15.14
N PRO A 318 -35.19 -19.30 -13.90
CA PRO A 318 -34.64 -20.62 -13.61
C PRO A 318 -35.59 -21.73 -14.04
N THR A 319 -35.03 -22.73 -14.72
CA THR A 319 -35.72 -23.96 -15.12
C THR A 319 -35.23 -25.13 -14.27
N ASP A 320 -35.96 -26.25 -14.28
CA ASP A 320 -35.54 -27.47 -13.57
C ASP A 320 -34.31 -28.17 -14.21
N ASP A 321 -33.85 -27.67 -15.36
CA ASP A 321 -32.64 -28.09 -16.09
C ASP A 321 -31.43 -27.21 -15.76
#